data_AF-A0A9D7Q1L7-F1
#
_entry.id   AF-A0A9D7Q1L7-F1
#
_cell.length_a   1.000
_cell.length_b   1.000
_cell.length_c   1.000
_cell.angle_alpha   90.00
_cell.angle_beta   90.00
_cell.angle_gamma   90.00
#
_symmetry.space_group_name_H-M   'P 1'
#
loop_
_entity.id
_entity.type
_entity.pdbx_description
1 polymer ?
#
loop_
_entity_poly.entity_id
_entity_poly.type
_entity_poly.pdbx_seq_one_letter_code
_entity_poly.pdbx_strand_id
1 'polypeptide(L)'
;MTKADIVDIVAEGTGLTKLETEAVVEGFFKSVIEALSSGKGIEIRGFGTFKVKSKAARYARNPKNGEKVYVPEHFVPVFKFSKDFKNQVDNSLKKVSN
;
A
#
# COMPACT_ATOMS: atom_id res chain seq x y z
N MET A 1 11.64 -5.38 -6.86
CA MET A 1 11.61 -3.93 -7.11
C MET A 1 11.65 -3.22 -5.77
N THR A 2 12.65 -2.38 -5.56
CA THR A 2 12.92 -1.55 -4.37
C THR A 2 12.46 -0.10 -4.58
N LYS A 3 12.54 0.75 -3.54
CA LYS A 3 12.30 2.21 -3.68
C LYS A 3 13.26 2.82 -4.72
N ALA A 4 14.54 2.44 -4.67
CA ALA A 4 15.55 2.93 -5.60
C ALA A 4 15.22 2.54 -7.04
N ASP A 5 14.80 1.29 -7.27
CA ASP A 5 14.38 0.84 -8.60
C ASP A 5 13.19 1.68 -9.13
N ILE A 6 12.22 2.00 -8.26
CA ILE A 6 11.07 2.85 -8.63
C ILE A 6 11.52 4.26 -8.98
N VAL A 7 12.41 4.87 -8.18
CA VAL A 7 12.96 6.21 -8.44
C VAL A 7 13.67 6.23 -9.79
N ASP A 8 14.48 5.22 -10.09
CA ASP A 8 15.20 5.13 -11.37
C ASP A 8 14.24 5.05 -12.56
N ILE A 9 13.24 4.15 -12.50
CA ILE A 9 12.24 3.99 -13.57
C ILE A 9 11.42 5.29 -13.78
N VAL A 10 11.02 5.94 -12.69
CA VAL A 10 10.22 7.18 -12.76
C VAL A 10 11.05 8.35 -13.27
N ALA A 11 12.31 8.48 -12.84
CA ALA A 11 13.22 9.52 -13.32
C ALA A 11 13.44 9.38 -14.83
N GLU A 12 13.71 8.17 -15.31
CA GLU A 12 13.87 7.87 -16.74
C GLU A 12 12.60 8.21 -17.54
N GLY A 13 11.42 7.84 -17.02
CA GLY A 13 10.15 8.08 -17.72
C GLY A 13 9.65 9.54 -17.69
N THR A 14 10.14 10.36 -16.76
CA THR A 14 9.67 11.75 -16.58
C THR A 14 10.70 12.81 -16.97
N GLY A 15 11.97 12.44 -17.09
CA GLY A 15 13.08 13.37 -17.34
C GLY A 15 13.51 14.16 -16.09
N LEU A 16 12.91 13.89 -14.93
CA LEU A 16 13.35 14.47 -13.65
C LEU A 16 14.70 13.88 -13.25
N THR A 17 15.48 14.65 -12.48
CA THR A 17 16.67 14.10 -11.85
C THR A 17 16.29 13.02 -10.83
N LYS A 18 17.22 12.10 -10.53
CA LYS A 18 17.01 11.09 -9.49
C LYS A 18 16.72 11.73 -8.12
N LEU A 19 17.39 12.84 -7.81
CA LEU A 19 17.20 13.57 -6.56
C LEU A 19 15.78 14.15 -6.45
N GLU A 20 15.29 14.81 -7.50
CA GLU A 20 13.92 15.34 -7.53
C GLU A 20 12.90 14.20 -7.45
N THR A 21 13.14 13.11 -8.18
CA THR A 21 12.26 11.94 -8.19
C THR A 21 12.19 11.27 -6.82
N GLU A 22 13.33 11.13 -6.13
CA GLU A 22 13.35 10.63 -4.76
C GLU A 22 12.53 11.51 -3.82
N ALA A 23 12.69 12.84 -3.91
CA ALA A 23 11.91 13.77 -3.11
C ALA A 23 10.40 13.66 -3.38
N VAL A 24 9.99 13.49 -4.64
CA VAL A 24 8.58 13.28 -5.02
C VAL A 24 8.02 11.98 -4.44
N VAL A 25 8.75 10.87 -4.58
CA VAL A 25 8.33 9.55 -4.05
C VAL A 25 8.20 9.58 -2.53
N GLU A 26 9.16 10.22 -1.85
CA GLU A 26 9.15 10.35 -0.39
C GLU A 26 8.02 11.27 0.09
N GLY A 27 7.79 12.39 -0.62
CA GLY A 27 6.65 13.27 -0.41
C GLY A 27 5.30 12.57 -0.60
N PHE A 28 5.19 11.68 -1.58
CA PHE A 28 4.00 10.85 -1.78
C PHE A 28 3.73 9.93 -0.59
N PHE A 29 4.75 9.20 -0.10
CA PHE A 29 4.59 8.33 1.07
C PHE A 29 4.18 9.11 2.32
N LYS A 30 4.81 10.26 2.56
CA LYS A 30 4.45 11.14 3.67
C LYS A 30 3.00 11.60 3.57
N SER A 31 2.57 12.04 2.39
CA SER A 31 1.18 12.47 2.14
C SER A 31 0.17 11.35 2.41
N VAL A 32 0.48 10.10 2.03
CA VAL A 32 -0.37 8.94 2.34
C VAL A 32 -0.48 8.71 3.84
N ILE A 33 0.64 8.75 4.56
CA ILE A 33 0.67 8.57 6.01
C ILE A 33 -0.15 9.65 6.72
N GLU A 34 0.04 10.91 6.35
CA GLU A 34 -0.67 12.05 6.94
C GLU A 34 -2.19 11.97 6.69
N ALA A 35 -2.60 11.68 5.46
CA ALA A 35 -4.01 11.53 5.12
C ALA A 35 -4.67 10.44 5.96
N LEU A 36 -4.08 9.24 6.02
CA LEU A 36 -4.63 8.13 6.78
C LEU A 36 -4.62 8.39 8.29
N SER A 37 -3.58 9.03 8.82
CA SER A 37 -3.51 9.42 10.24
C SER A 37 -4.62 10.42 10.61
N SER A 38 -5.06 11.24 9.67
CA SER A 38 -6.22 12.14 9.83
C SER A 38 -7.58 11.47 9.59
N GLY A 39 -7.62 10.15 9.37
CA GLY A 39 -8.84 9.41 9.05
C GLY A 39 -9.36 9.61 7.62
N LYS A 40 -8.61 10.33 6.76
CA LYS A 40 -8.98 10.58 5.37
C LYS A 40 -8.45 9.47 4.47
N GLY A 41 -9.36 8.80 3.75
CA GLY A 41 -8.97 7.86 2.70
C GLY A 41 -8.43 8.57 1.47
N ILE A 42 -7.58 7.88 0.69
CA ILE A 42 -7.09 8.35 -0.61
C ILE A 42 -7.58 7.38 -1.67
N GLU A 43 -8.25 7.90 -2.69
CA GLU A 43 -8.62 7.14 -3.89
C GLU A 43 -7.78 7.57 -5.08
N ILE A 44 -7.08 6.62 -5.69
CA ILE A 44 -6.31 6.79 -6.91
C ILE A 44 -7.02 6.01 -8.00
N ARG A 45 -7.75 6.72 -8.87
CA ARG A 45 -8.57 6.12 -9.93
C ARG A 45 -7.73 5.19 -10.81
N GLY A 46 -8.26 4.01 -11.11
CA GLY A 46 -7.55 2.97 -11.88
C GLY A 46 -6.53 2.17 -11.05
N PHE A 47 -6.01 2.70 -9.96
CA PHE A 47 -4.99 2.03 -9.14
C PHE A 47 -5.60 1.35 -7.90
N GLY A 48 -6.23 2.12 -7.01
CA GLY A 48 -6.84 1.60 -5.80
C GLY A 48 -7.10 2.65 -4.74
N THR A 49 -7.42 2.19 -3.53
CA THR A 49 -7.82 3.05 -2.42
C THR A 49 -7.03 2.71 -1.15
N PHE A 50 -6.40 3.72 -0.55
CA PHE A 50 -5.88 3.68 0.81
C PHE A 50 -6.99 4.08 1.78
N LYS A 51 -7.15 3.33 2.87
CA LYS A 51 -8.11 3.67 3.92
C LYS A 51 -7.71 3.11 5.26
N VAL A 52 -8.28 3.67 6.33
CA VAL A 52 -8.16 3.13 7.68
C VAL A 52 -9.34 2.21 7.97
N LYS A 53 -9.09 1.08 8.65
CA LYS A 53 -10.14 0.22 9.21
C LYS A 53 -9.99 0.13 10.72
N SER A 54 -11.09 0.29 11.47
CA SER A 54 -11.13 -0.16 12.87
C SER A 54 -11.14 -1.69 12.91
N LYS A 55 -10.39 -2.23 13.85
CA LYS A 55 -10.37 -3.65 14.23
C LYS A 55 -10.87 -3.73 15.66
N ALA A 56 -12.06 -4.31 15.83
CA ALA A 56 -12.63 -4.53 17.15
C ALA A 56 -11.68 -5.34 18.06
N ALA A 57 -11.74 -5.04 19.35
CA ALA A 57 -11.06 -5.80 20.37
C ALA A 57 -11.47 -7.29 20.30
N ARG A 58 -10.50 -8.18 20.46
CA ARG A 58 -10.75 -9.63 20.44
C ARG A 58 -9.69 -10.37 21.22
N TYR A 59 -10.00 -11.58 21.62
CA TYR A 59 -8.97 -12.51 22.08
C TYR A 59 -8.37 -13.26 20.89
N ALA A 60 -7.04 -13.25 20.80
CA ALA A 60 -6.27 -14.04 19.86
C ALA A 60 -5.55 -15.17 20.60
N ARG A 61 -4.96 -16.11 19.85
CA ARG A 61 -4.06 -17.13 20.42
C ARG A 61 -2.63 -16.82 20.03
N ASN A 62 -1.71 -16.91 20.98
CA ASN A 62 -0.29 -16.82 20.70
C ASN A 62 0.13 -18.04 19.85
N PRO A 63 0.70 -17.85 18.64
CA PRO A 63 1.07 -18.97 17.76
C PRO A 63 2.12 -19.91 18.37
N LYS A 64 2.93 -19.44 19.34
CA LYS A 64 4.01 -20.23 19.93
C LYS A 64 3.54 -21.21 21.01
N ASN A 65 2.56 -20.83 21.83
CA ASN A 65 2.16 -21.61 23.01
C ASN A 65 0.63 -21.80 23.15
N GLY A 66 -0.16 -21.21 22.24
CA GLY A 66 -1.62 -21.35 22.24
C GLY A 66 -2.36 -20.54 23.29
N GLU A 67 -1.65 -19.77 24.14
CA GLU A 67 -2.24 -18.95 25.18
C GLU A 67 -3.16 -17.88 24.62
N LYS A 68 -4.24 -17.61 25.35
CA LYS A 68 -5.24 -16.61 24.98
C LYS A 68 -4.73 -15.22 25.33
N VAL A 69 -4.49 -14.39 24.32
CA VAL A 69 -3.98 -13.02 24.46
C VAL A 69 -5.08 -12.02 24.10
N TYR A 70 -5.29 -11.03 24.95
CA TYR A 70 -6.22 -9.93 24.65
C TYR A 70 -5.59 -8.95 23.66
N VAL A 71 -6.29 -8.67 22.57
CA VAL A 71 -5.90 -7.67 21.57
C VAL A 71 -6.91 -6.53 21.63
N PRO A 72 -6.49 -5.31 22.02
CA PRO A 72 -7.38 -4.16 22.12
C PRO A 72 -7.86 -3.71 20.72
N GLU A 73 -8.89 -2.87 20.72
CA GLU A 73 -9.30 -2.16 19.50
C GLU A 73 -8.12 -1.33 18.97
N HIS A 74 -7.95 -1.34 17.66
CA HIS A 74 -6.91 -0.55 16.99
C HIS A 74 -7.32 -0.26 15.56
N PHE A 75 -6.62 0.69 14.95
CA PHE A 75 -6.83 1.09 13.57
C PHE A 75 -5.68 0.58 12.71
N VAL A 76 -6.01 0.06 11.53
CA VAL A 76 -5.00 -0.43 10.57
C VAL A 76 -5.16 0.26 9.21
N PRO A 77 -4.08 0.75 8.60
CA PRO A 77 -4.11 1.16 7.21
C PRO A 77 -4.29 -0.07 6.32
N VAL A 78 -5.12 0.04 5.29
CA VAL A 78 -5.30 -0.98 4.28
C VAL A 78 -5.31 -0.36 2.89
N PHE A 79 -4.71 -1.07 1.94
CA PHE A 79 -4.81 -0.73 0.54
C PHE A 79 -5.72 -1.73 -0.18
N LYS A 80 -6.64 -1.23 -1.00
CA LYS A 80 -7.52 -2.04 -1.85
C LYS A 80 -7.26 -1.71 -3.31
N PHE A 81 -6.64 -2.64 -4.03
CA PHE A 81 -6.48 -2.52 -5.49
C PHE A 81 -7.83 -2.39 -6.19
N SER A 82 -7.86 -1.58 -7.24
CA SER A 82 -9.01 -1.44 -8.14
C SER A 82 -9.31 -2.76 -8.86
N LYS A 83 -10.51 -2.88 -9.43
CA LYS A 83 -10.87 -4.03 -10.27
C LYS A 83 -9.94 -4.13 -11.48
N ASP A 84 -9.70 -2.99 -12.13
CA ASP A 84 -8.89 -2.92 -13.36
C ASP A 84 -7.45 -3.33 -13.11
N PHE A 85 -6.85 -2.85 -12.01
CA PHE A 85 -5.49 -3.23 -11.61
C PHE A 85 -5.39 -4.74 -11.39
N LYS A 86 -6.33 -5.32 -10.62
CA LYS A 86 -6.34 -6.77 -10.36
C LYS A 86 -6.44 -7.57 -11.65
N ASN A 87 -7.34 -7.17 -12.55
CA ASN A 87 -7.53 -7.83 -13.83
C ASN A 87 -6.27 -7.72 -14.71
N GLN A 88 -5.62 -6.56 -14.75
CA GLN A 88 -4.40 -6.35 -15.50
C GLN A 88 -3.26 -7.27 -15.03
N VAL A 89 -3.09 -7.41 -13.71
CA VAL A 89 -2.07 -8.30 -13.12
C VAL A 89 -2.38 -9.77 -13.43
N ASP A 90 -3.63 -10.21 -13.18
CA ASP A 90 -4.06 -11.59 -13.42
C ASP A 90 -3.88 -12.00 -14.89
N ASN A 91 -4.33 -11.16 -15.82
CA ASN A 91 -4.19 -11.42 -17.25
C ASN A 91 -2.73 -11.46 -17.71
N SER A 92 -1.88 -10.58 -17.17
CA SER A 92 -0.47 -10.53 -17.54
C SER A 92 0.26 -11.82 -17.15
N LEU A 93 0.02 -12.35 -15.95
CA LEU A 93 0.68 -13.57 -15.48
C LEU A 93 0.15 -14.84 -16.17
N LYS A 94 -1.14 -14.87 -16.53
CA LYS A 94 -1.72 -15.98 -17.31
C LYS A 94 -1.17 -16.05 -18.73
N LYS A 95 -0.93 -14.91 -19.39
CA LYS A 95 -0.36 -14.85 -20.75
C LYS A 95 1.08 -15.36 -20.82
N VAL A 96 1.85 -15.23 -19.75
CA VAL A 96 3.23 -15.74 -19.68
C VAL A 96 3.27 -17.27 -19.47
N SER A 97 2.14 -17.88 -19.12
CA SER A 97 2.03 -19.32 -18.85
C SER A 97 1.60 -20.16 -20.06
N ASN A 98 1.45 -19.55 -21.24
CA ASN A 98 1.15 -20.17 -22.53
C ASN A 98 2.25 -19.85 -23.54
#